data_AF-A0A8H6HSK6-F1
#
_entry.id   AF-A0A8H6HSK6-F1
#
_cell.length_a   1.000
_cell.length_b   1.000
_cell.length_c   1.000
_cell.angle_alpha   90.00
_cell.angle_beta   90.00
_cell.angle_gamma   90.00
#
_symmetry.space_group_name_H-M   'P 1'
#
loop_
_entity.id
_entity.type
_entity.pdbx_description
1 polymer ?
#
loop_
_entity_poly.entity_id
_entity_poly.type
_entity_poly.pdbx_seq_one_letter_code
_entity_poly.pdbx_strand_id
1 'polypeptide(L)'
;MVHILLGDFNVTEAINDRLPLKRPPKGPVEALNAFKMRHSLLNGWRQLYGADGSNYTFSCRNRDGSRLWSHIDRIYCEKPLLDQSCEWQTTYVGALTDHYLVSAVFEPENTPFVVKGRSTAPVFITDFPDAQKLLVKCTIQLDEELKEILVHALLEPNQPPRYAVQAKCSARVLQETVPPGWTRSSPPGRGDAARF
;
A
#
# COMPACT_ATOMS: atom_id res chain seq x y z
N MET A 1 6.65 10.95 -24.49
CA MET A 1 7.31 10.93 -23.17
C MET A 1 6.69 9.78 -22.39
N VAL A 2 7.47 9.03 -21.60
CA VAL A 2 6.98 7.85 -20.86
C VAL A 2 7.11 8.17 -19.38
N HIS A 3 5.98 8.21 -18.67
CA HIS A 3 5.95 8.61 -17.26
C HIS A 3 5.93 7.42 -16.30
N ILE A 4 5.29 6.32 -16.72
CA ILE A 4 5.22 5.06 -15.99
C ILE A 4 5.51 3.93 -16.99
N LEU A 5 6.34 2.98 -16.57
CA LEU A 5 6.62 1.75 -17.29
C LEU A 5 6.49 0.58 -16.33
N LEU A 6 5.58 -0.35 -16.61
CA LEU A 6 5.35 -1.52 -15.76
C LEU A 6 5.19 -2.79 -16.58
N GLY A 7 5.58 -3.91 -16.00
CA GLY A 7 5.41 -5.24 -16.60
C GLY A 7 6.51 -6.21 -16.22
N ASP A 8 6.49 -7.38 -16.87
CA ASP A 8 7.55 -8.37 -16.80
C ASP A 8 8.65 -8.04 -17.82
N PHE A 9 9.84 -7.71 -17.32
CA PHE A 9 10.98 -7.35 -18.16
C PHE A 9 11.84 -8.56 -18.54
N ASN A 10 11.59 -9.74 -17.96
CA ASN A 10 12.40 -10.95 -18.14
C ASN A 10 13.91 -10.72 -17.94
N VAL A 11 14.27 -9.72 -17.14
CA VAL A 11 15.66 -9.35 -16.84
C VAL A 11 15.82 -9.05 -15.36
N THR A 12 16.89 -9.57 -14.79
CA THR A 12 17.35 -9.23 -13.44
C THR A 12 18.36 -8.10 -13.56
N GLU A 13 18.20 -7.00 -12.85
CA GLU A 13 19.10 -5.84 -12.95
C GLU A 13 20.32 -5.96 -12.03
N ALA A 14 20.12 -6.55 -10.86
CA ALA A 14 21.15 -6.76 -9.85
C ALA A 14 21.34 -8.25 -9.51
N ILE A 15 22.44 -8.57 -8.84
CA ILE A 15 22.76 -9.96 -8.44
C ILE A 15 21.72 -10.51 -7.45
N ASN A 16 21.22 -9.66 -6.55
CA ASN A 16 20.20 -10.02 -5.56
C ASN A 16 18.76 -10.01 -6.12
N ASP A 17 18.57 -9.69 -7.40
CA ASP A 17 17.27 -9.88 -8.06
C ASP A 17 17.00 -11.35 -8.41
N ARG A 18 17.87 -12.29 -8.02
CA ARG A 18 17.73 -13.71 -8.37
C ARG A 18 18.27 -14.65 -7.29
N LEU A 19 17.55 -15.73 -7.04
CA LEU A 19 18.04 -16.91 -6.34
C LEU A 19 17.91 -18.17 -7.20
N PRO A 20 18.95 -19.03 -7.30
CA PRO A 20 20.32 -18.81 -6.81
C PRO A 20 20.99 -17.59 -7.45
N LEU A 21 21.90 -16.94 -6.69
CA LEU A 21 22.58 -15.73 -7.14
C LEU A 21 23.29 -15.96 -8.48
N LYS A 22 23.00 -15.11 -9.45
CA LYS A 22 23.63 -15.16 -10.77
C LYS A 22 23.87 -13.74 -11.26
N ARG A 23 25.00 -13.53 -11.94
CA ARG A 23 25.29 -12.23 -12.56
C ARG A 23 24.26 -11.92 -13.66
N PRO A 24 23.72 -10.70 -13.69
CA PRO A 24 22.74 -10.30 -14.68
C PRO A 24 23.39 -10.18 -16.09
N PRO A 25 22.61 -10.36 -17.17
CA PRO A 25 23.13 -10.26 -18.53
C PRO A 25 23.40 -8.78 -18.89
N LYS A 26 24.62 -8.47 -19.36
CA LYS A 26 25.04 -7.08 -19.63
C LYS A 26 24.18 -6.36 -20.66
N GLY A 27 24.00 -6.95 -21.85
CA GLY A 27 23.30 -6.29 -22.96
C GLY A 27 21.86 -5.86 -22.63
N PRO A 28 20.99 -6.77 -22.14
CA PRO A 28 19.62 -6.40 -21.75
C PRO A 28 19.58 -5.36 -20.62
N VAL A 29 20.46 -5.45 -19.62
CA VAL A 29 20.53 -4.49 -18.52
C VAL A 29 20.98 -3.11 -19.03
N GLU A 30 21.98 -3.05 -19.91
CA GLU A 30 22.45 -1.81 -20.52
C GLU A 30 21.36 -1.15 -21.38
N ALA A 31 20.63 -1.93 -22.17
CA ALA A 31 19.51 -1.43 -22.97
C ALA A 31 18.39 -0.86 -22.10
N LEU A 32 18.02 -1.58 -21.03
CA LEU A 32 17.02 -1.10 -20.08
C LEU A 32 17.49 0.15 -19.32
N ASN A 33 18.75 0.22 -18.92
CA ASN A 33 19.34 1.40 -18.30
C ASN A 33 19.33 2.60 -19.26
N ALA A 34 19.69 2.41 -20.54
CA ALA A 34 19.62 3.47 -21.54
C ALA A 34 18.18 3.98 -21.73
N PHE A 35 17.19 3.08 -21.76
CA PHE A 35 15.78 3.44 -21.83
C PHE A 35 15.35 4.26 -20.62
N LYS A 36 15.66 3.79 -19.40
CA LYS A 36 15.34 4.51 -18.15
C LYS A 36 15.98 5.89 -18.10
N MET A 37 17.26 6.00 -18.47
CA MET A 37 17.96 7.29 -18.50
C MET A 37 17.32 8.26 -19.50
N ARG A 38 16.95 7.79 -20.70
CA ARG A 38 16.29 8.60 -21.73
C ARG A 38 14.94 9.16 -21.27
N HIS A 39 14.24 8.43 -20.41
CA HIS A 39 12.91 8.77 -19.91
C HIS A 39 12.88 9.20 -18.45
N SER A 40 14.04 9.40 -17.80
CA SER A 40 14.15 9.77 -16.38
C SER A 40 13.35 8.86 -15.44
N LEU A 41 13.31 7.55 -15.75
CA LEU A 41 12.55 6.56 -15.01
C LEU A 41 13.38 5.93 -13.88
N LEU A 42 12.76 5.80 -12.72
CA LEU A 42 13.35 5.21 -11.52
C LEU A 42 12.60 3.93 -11.14
N ASN A 43 13.33 2.93 -10.64
CA ASN A 43 12.72 1.70 -10.09
C ASN A 43 12.11 2.02 -8.73
N GLY A 44 10.78 2.14 -8.64
CA GLY A 44 10.16 2.70 -7.44
C GLY A 44 10.36 1.84 -6.20
N TRP A 45 10.29 0.51 -6.33
CA TRP A 45 10.56 -0.40 -5.22
C TRP A 45 11.99 -0.23 -4.69
N ARG A 46 12.98 -0.20 -5.59
CA ARG A 46 14.40 -0.04 -5.22
C ARG A 46 14.70 1.31 -4.59
N GLN A 47 14.03 2.37 -5.04
CA GLN A 47 14.22 3.70 -4.46
C GLN A 47 13.67 3.78 -3.03
N LEU A 48 12.56 3.09 -2.74
CA LEU A 48 11.91 3.14 -1.42
C LEU A 48 12.53 2.19 -0.40
N TYR A 49 12.92 0.99 -0.82
CA TYR A 49 13.38 -0.07 0.09
C TYR A 49 14.88 -0.41 -0.03
N GLY A 50 15.59 0.28 -0.91
CA GLY A 50 17.04 0.18 -1.05
C GLY A 50 17.53 -0.97 -1.93
N ALA A 51 18.85 -1.00 -2.10
CA ALA A 51 19.55 -1.92 -2.99
C ALA A 51 19.76 -3.33 -2.39
N ASP A 52 19.51 -3.52 -1.10
CA ASP A 52 19.83 -4.77 -0.41
C ASP A 52 18.62 -5.67 -0.17
N GLY A 53 17.41 -5.10 -0.18
CA GLY A 53 16.19 -5.88 0.00
C GLY A 53 15.89 -6.75 -1.22
N SER A 54 15.45 -7.99 -0.96
CA SER A 54 15.01 -8.93 -1.98
C SER A 54 13.49 -8.91 -2.12
N ASN A 55 12.98 -8.49 -3.27
CA ASN A 55 11.57 -8.56 -3.62
C ASN A 55 11.37 -9.44 -4.85
N TYR A 56 11.18 -10.74 -4.66
CA TYR A 56 11.00 -11.66 -5.77
C TYR A 56 9.57 -11.64 -6.26
N THR A 57 9.41 -11.54 -7.56
CA THR A 57 8.12 -11.44 -8.23
C THR A 57 7.80 -12.68 -9.04
N PHE A 58 8.75 -13.57 -9.23
CA PHE A 58 8.61 -14.81 -9.97
C PHE A 58 9.23 -15.96 -9.18
N SER A 59 8.58 -17.12 -9.18
CA SER A 59 9.11 -18.33 -8.56
C SER A 59 8.77 -19.57 -9.39
N CYS A 60 9.78 -20.35 -9.77
CA CYS A 60 9.56 -21.61 -10.47
C CYS A 60 10.39 -22.75 -9.89
N ARG A 61 10.03 -23.99 -10.26
CA ARG A 61 10.76 -25.19 -9.87
C ARG A 61 11.53 -25.75 -11.05
N ASN A 62 12.83 -25.90 -10.87
CA ASN A 62 13.70 -26.53 -11.85
C ASN A 62 13.47 -28.04 -11.92
N ARG A 63 13.96 -28.68 -12.99
CA ARG A 63 13.85 -30.13 -13.20
C ARG A 63 14.53 -30.97 -12.12
N ASP A 64 15.59 -30.43 -11.51
CA ASP A 64 16.32 -31.05 -10.40
C ASP A 64 15.59 -30.88 -9.04
N GLY A 65 14.41 -30.24 -9.04
CA GLY A 65 13.60 -30.00 -7.85
C GLY A 65 13.98 -28.73 -7.08
N SER A 66 15.06 -28.02 -7.47
CA SER A 66 15.46 -26.75 -6.86
C SER A 66 14.46 -25.63 -7.19
N ARG A 67 14.36 -24.62 -6.32
CA ARG A 67 13.52 -23.43 -6.55
C ARG A 67 14.36 -22.30 -7.10
N LEU A 68 13.84 -21.63 -8.12
CA LEU A 68 14.37 -20.41 -8.67
C LEU A 68 13.41 -19.26 -8.33
N TRP A 69 13.98 -18.15 -7.89
CA TRP A 69 13.25 -16.92 -7.60
C TRP A 69 13.87 -15.79 -8.38
N SER A 70 13.06 -14.89 -8.92
CA SER A 70 13.58 -13.68 -9.55
C SER A 70 12.66 -12.49 -9.37
N HIS A 71 13.27 -11.31 -9.31
CA HIS A 71 12.61 -10.01 -9.40
C HIS A 71 12.69 -9.59 -10.86
N ILE A 72 11.60 -9.77 -11.61
CA ILE A 72 11.54 -9.46 -13.05
C ILE A 72 10.35 -8.58 -13.41
N ASP A 73 9.33 -8.56 -12.56
CA ASP A 73 8.18 -7.65 -12.64
C ASP A 73 8.51 -6.36 -11.89
N ARG A 74 8.43 -5.21 -12.56
CA ARG A 74 8.81 -3.93 -11.96
C ARG A 74 7.87 -2.83 -12.39
N ILE A 75 7.79 -1.80 -11.56
CA ILE A 75 7.16 -0.53 -11.89
C ILE A 75 8.25 0.54 -11.83
N TYR A 76 8.50 1.16 -12.98
CA TYR A 76 9.33 2.35 -13.10
C TYR A 76 8.47 3.58 -13.27
N CYS A 77 8.84 4.67 -12.62
CA CYS A 77 8.15 5.95 -12.75
C CYS A 77 9.12 7.11 -12.62
N GLU A 78 8.72 8.28 -13.12
CA GLU A 78 9.47 9.51 -12.92
C GLU A 78 9.47 9.93 -11.44
N LYS A 79 10.47 10.69 -11.02
CA LYS A 79 10.64 11.12 -9.62
C LYS A 79 9.40 11.82 -9.02
N PRO A 80 8.69 12.73 -9.72
CA PRO A 80 7.50 13.36 -9.16
C PRO A 80 6.37 12.36 -8.86
N LEU A 81 6.18 11.37 -9.74
CA LEU A 81 5.19 10.31 -9.54
C LEU A 81 5.60 9.37 -8.41
N LEU A 82 6.90 9.09 -8.28
CA LEU A 82 7.42 8.30 -7.17
C LEU A 82 7.15 8.99 -5.82
N ASP A 83 7.30 10.31 -5.73
CA ASP A 83 7.04 11.09 -4.50
C ASP A 83 5.55 11.09 -4.11
N GLN A 84 4.69 10.96 -5.12
CA GLN A 84 3.24 10.82 -5.02
C GLN A 84 2.78 9.37 -4.90
N SER A 85 3.70 8.41 -4.78
CA SER A 85 3.36 6.99 -4.70
C SER A 85 3.42 6.45 -3.28
N CYS A 86 2.60 5.44 -3.01
CA CYS A 86 2.53 4.72 -1.74
C CYS A 86 2.10 3.26 -1.99
N GLU A 87 1.99 2.47 -0.92
CA GLU A 87 1.52 1.06 -0.96
C GLU A 87 2.23 0.18 -2.00
N TRP A 88 3.55 0.28 -2.08
CA TRP A 88 4.35 -0.60 -2.92
C TRP A 88 4.36 -2.00 -2.35
N GLN A 89 3.70 -2.94 -3.03
CA GLN A 89 3.48 -4.29 -2.54
C GLN A 89 3.80 -5.33 -3.61
N THR A 90 4.09 -6.54 -3.15
CA THR A 90 4.25 -7.72 -3.99
C THR A 90 3.45 -8.84 -3.36
N THR A 91 2.35 -9.18 -4.01
CA THR A 91 1.29 -10.01 -3.43
C THR A 91 1.16 -11.29 -4.22
N TYR A 92 1.14 -12.42 -3.52
CA TYR A 92 0.87 -13.71 -4.14
C TYR A 92 -0.59 -13.78 -4.60
N VAL A 93 -0.83 -14.03 -5.89
CA VAL A 93 -2.17 -14.06 -6.49
C VAL A 93 -2.76 -15.46 -6.66
N GLY A 94 -2.09 -16.49 -6.11
CA GLY A 94 -2.60 -17.86 -6.13
C GLY A 94 -2.01 -18.72 -7.25
N ALA A 95 -2.54 -19.95 -7.37
CA ALA A 95 -1.94 -21.03 -8.16
C ALA A 95 -2.08 -20.89 -9.70
N LEU A 96 -2.61 -19.78 -10.20
CA LEU A 96 -2.83 -19.56 -11.64
C LEU A 96 -1.58 -19.08 -12.37
N THR A 97 -0.59 -18.57 -11.63
CA THR A 97 0.66 -18.05 -12.17
C THR A 97 1.80 -18.29 -11.19
N ASP A 98 3.00 -18.42 -11.73
CA ASP A 98 4.27 -18.41 -11.01
C ASP A 98 4.77 -16.98 -10.69
N HIS A 99 4.02 -15.95 -11.09
CA HIS A 99 4.27 -14.55 -10.76
C HIS A 99 3.46 -14.06 -9.56
N TYR A 100 4.07 -13.17 -8.81
CA TYR A 100 3.46 -12.34 -7.78
C TYR A 100 3.06 -11.01 -8.42
N LEU A 101 1.92 -10.47 -8.01
CA LEU A 101 1.44 -9.18 -8.47
C LEU A 101 2.22 -8.07 -7.80
N VAL A 102 2.86 -7.21 -8.59
CA VAL A 102 3.47 -5.96 -8.12
C VAL A 102 2.46 -4.83 -8.25
N SER A 103 2.20 -4.12 -7.16
CA SER A 103 1.27 -2.99 -7.12
C SER A 103 1.91 -1.77 -6.45
N ALA A 104 1.43 -0.61 -6.85
CA ALA A 104 1.70 0.68 -6.22
C ALA A 104 0.48 1.58 -6.39
N VAL A 105 0.23 2.44 -5.42
CA VAL A 105 -0.82 3.45 -5.47
C VAL A 105 -0.16 4.80 -5.79
N PHE A 106 -0.73 5.55 -6.73
CA PHE A 106 -0.29 6.90 -7.07
C PHE A 106 -1.40 7.87 -6.70
N GLU A 107 -1.10 8.79 -5.78
CA GLU A 107 -2.05 9.79 -5.29
C GLU A 107 -1.74 11.14 -5.90
N PRO A 108 -2.69 11.74 -6.66
CA PRO A 108 -2.52 13.11 -7.13
C PRO A 108 -2.28 14.07 -5.96
N GLU A 109 -1.32 14.98 -6.11
CA GLU A 109 -0.90 15.97 -5.10
C GLU A 109 -2.06 16.83 -4.55
N ASN A 110 -3.15 16.96 -5.31
CA ASN A 110 -4.34 17.73 -4.95
C ASN A 110 -5.59 16.86 -4.75
N THR A 111 -5.44 15.57 -4.46
CA THR A 111 -6.60 14.74 -4.17
C THR A 111 -7.20 15.22 -2.86
N PRO A 112 -8.44 15.76 -2.85
CA PRO A 112 -9.05 16.19 -1.60
C PRO A 112 -9.15 14.97 -0.70
N PHE A 113 -8.74 15.13 0.56
CA PHE A 113 -8.91 14.08 1.55
C PHE A 113 -10.41 13.83 1.76
N VAL A 114 -10.95 12.84 1.03
CA VAL A 114 -12.33 12.40 1.20
C VAL A 114 -12.35 11.53 2.45
N VAL A 115 -12.60 12.16 3.60
CA VAL A 115 -12.90 11.43 4.82
C VAL A 115 -14.08 10.51 4.51
N LYS A 116 -13.95 9.22 4.82
CA LYS A 116 -15.12 8.33 4.93
C LYS A 116 -16.12 9.10 5.79
N GLY A 117 -17.30 9.42 5.25
CA GLY A 117 -18.26 10.29 5.93
C GLY A 117 -18.34 9.89 7.40
N ARG A 118 -18.17 10.86 8.31
CA ARG A 118 -18.20 10.56 9.75
C ARG A 118 -19.44 9.71 10.00
N SER A 119 -19.28 8.54 10.61
CA SER A 119 -20.42 7.79 11.10
C SER A 119 -21.13 8.70 12.09
N THR A 120 -22.18 9.39 11.63
CA THR A 120 -23.00 10.21 12.50
C THR A 120 -23.78 9.23 13.35
N ALA A 121 -23.48 9.20 14.65
CA ALA A 121 -24.40 8.64 15.61
C ALA A 121 -25.77 9.31 15.37
N PRO A 122 -26.86 8.53 15.21
CA PRO A 122 -28.19 9.11 15.14
C PRO A 122 -28.41 10.06 16.32
N VAL A 123 -28.96 11.25 16.06
CA VAL A 123 -29.07 12.32 17.06
C VAL A 123 -29.79 11.83 18.32
N PHE A 124 -30.79 10.95 18.18
CA PHE A 124 -31.52 10.39 19.33
C PHE A 124 -30.63 9.63 20.35
N ILE A 125 -29.41 9.23 19.98
CA ILE A 125 -28.46 8.63 20.94
C ILE A 125 -28.10 9.63 22.05
N THR A 126 -28.16 10.94 21.77
CA THR A 126 -27.94 11.96 22.79
C THR A 126 -29.08 12.04 23.81
N ASP A 127 -30.21 11.39 23.58
CA ASP A 127 -31.33 11.42 24.54
C ASP A 127 -31.16 10.38 25.67
N PHE A 128 -30.20 9.45 25.53
CA PHE A 128 -29.92 8.44 26.55
C PHE A 128 -28.80 8.91 27.52
N PRO A 129 -29.08 9.03 28.83
CA PRO A 129 -28.09 9.50 29.81
C PRO A 129 -26.83 8.66 29.88
N ASP A 130 -26.94 7.34 29.67
CA ASP A 130 -25.78 6.44 29.70
C ASP A 130 -24.89 6.61 28.46
N ALA A 131 -25.49 6.88 27.30
CA ALA A 131 -24.74 7.19 26.08
C ALA A 131 -24.01 8.54 26.22
N GLN A 132 -24.64 9.55 26.84
CA GLN A 132 -23.98 10.83 27.12
C GLN A 132 -22.75 10.66 28.01
N LYS A 133 -22.83 9.87 29.09
CA LYS A 133 -21.69 9.60 29.98
C LYS A 133 -20.55 8.90 29.25
N LEU A 134 -20.87 7.93 28.39
CA LEU A 134 -19.87 7.24 27.58
C LEU A 134 -19.20 8.19 26.58
N LEU A 135 -19.97 9.04 25.90
CA LEU A 135 -19.44 10.04 24.97
C LEU A 135 -18.48 11.02 25.65
N VAL A 136 -18.83 11.52 26.84
CA VAL A 136 -17.95 12.41 27.62
C VAL A 136 -16.66 11.67 28.02
N LYS A 137 -16.76 10.43 28.47
CA LYS A 137 -15.57 9.63 28.82
C LYS A 137 -14.65 9.41 27.62
N CYS A 138 -15.22 9.01 26.47
CA CYS A 138 -14.44 8.77 25.24
C CYS A 138 -13.81 10.05 24.69
N THR A 139 -14.50 11.19 24.78
CA THR A 139 -13.95 12.47 24.30
C THR A 139 -12.78 12.96 25.15
N ILE A 140 -12.84 12.80 26.48
CA ILE A 140 -11.70 13.10 27.36
C ILE A 140 -10.50 12.24 27.00
N GLN A 141 -10.69 10.93 26.84
CA GLN A 141 -9.61 10.00 26.52
C GLN A 141 -8.96 10.33 25.16
N LEU A 142 -9.77 10.63 24.14
CA LEU A 142 -9.26 11.04 22.82
C LEU A 142 -8.50 12.37 22.87
N ASP A 143 -8.92 13.33 23.71
CA ASP A 143 -8.23 14.61 23.89
C ASP A 143 -6.85 14.43 24.56
N GLU A 144 -6.73 13.46 25.48
CA GLU A 144 -5.46 13.06 26.08
C GLU A 144 -4.52 12.42 25.06
N GLU A 145 -5.02 11.44 24.29
CA GLU A 145 -4.25 10.79 23.22
C GLU A 145 -3.80 11.80 22.15
N LEU A 146 -4.65 12.78 21.79
CA LEU A 146 -4.30 13.82 20.83
C LEU A 146 -3.17 14.71 21.34
N LYS A 147 -3.18 15.07 22.64
CA LYS A 147 -2.12 15.89 23.26
C LYS A 147 -0.79 15.16 23.26
N GLU A 148 -0.77 13.86 23.55
CA GLU A 148 0.46 13.06 23.49
C GLU A 148 1.07 13.05 22.09
N ILE A 149 0.24 12.87 21.06
CA ILE A 149 0.67 12.91 19.65
C ILE A 149 1.24 14.30 19.30
N LEU A 150 0.55 15.38 19.72
CA LEU A 150 0.98 16.76 19.49
C LEU A 150 2.31 17.08 20.17
N VAL A 151 2.52 16.62 21.40
CA VAL A 151 3.78 16.82 22.14
C VAL A 151 4.93 16.09 21.45
N HIS A 152 4.72 14.85 21.01
CA HIS A 152 5.72 14.10 20.25
C HIS A 152 6.08 14.78 18.91
N ALA A 153 5.09 15.33 18.20
CA ALA A 153 5.31 16.04 16.94
C ALA A 153 6.09 17.37 17.11
N LEU A 154 6.02 18.01 18.28
CA LEU A 154 6.69 19.28 18.55
C LEU A 154 8.12 19.14 19.08
N LEU A 155 8.45 18.01 19.74
CA LEU A 155 9.77 17.80 20.36
C LEU A 155 10.83 17.25 19.40
N GLU A 156 10.45 16.61 18.28
CA GLU A 156 11.38 16.06 17.29
C GLU A 156 11.08 16.56 15.85
N PRO A 157 11.29 17.86 15.55
CA PRO A 157 10.90 18.45 14.26
C PRO A 157 11.69 17.93 13.05
N ASN A 158 12.84 17.26 13.27
CA ASN A 158 13.76 16.81 12.21
C ASN A 158 13.83 15.28 12.04
N GLN A 159 13.05 14.53 12.79
CA GLN A 159 12.75 13.14 12.42
C GLN A 159 11.31 13.14 11.92
N PRO A 160 11.03 12.80 10.64
CA PRO A 160 9.68 12.39 10.32
C PRO A 160 9.37 11.25 11.30
N PRO A 161 8.28 11.32 12.10
CA PRO A 161 8.01 10.29 13.09
C PRO A 161 8.10 8.94 12.38
N ARG A 162 8.65 7.89 12.99
CA ARG A 162 8.76 6.56 12.34
C ARG A 162 7.43 6.09 11.73
N TYR A 163 6.32 6.63 12.23
CA TYR A 163 5.01 6.57 11.62
C TYR A 163 4.92 7.22 10.24
N ALA A 164 5.48 8.37 9.87
CA ALA A 164 5.31 9.02 8.57
C ALA A 164 5.68 8.18 7.33
N VAL A 165 6.58 7.20 7.43
CA VAL A 165 6.92 6.29 6.31
C VAL A 165 5.94 5.12 6.21
N GLN A 166 5.29 4.74 7.32
CA GLN A 166 4.27 3.67 7.37
C GLN A 166 2.83 4.22 7.35
N ALA A 167 2.61 5.43 7.88
CA ALA A 167 1.34 6.12 8.16
C ALA A 167 0.85 6.98 7.01
N LYS A 168 1.59 7.09 5.91
CA LYS A 168 0.94 7.38 4.62
C LYS A 168 -0.13 6.31 4.30
N CYS A 169 -0.04 5.10 4.87
CA CYS A 169 -1.01 4.01 4.65
C CYS A 169 -1.58 3.38 5.95
N SER A 170 -0.88 3.42 7.09
CA SER A 170 -1.31 2.70 8.31
C SER A 170 -2.52 3.28 9.04
N ALA A 171 -3.00 4.48 8.72
CA ALA A 171 -4.26 5.00 9.27
C ALA A 171 -5.51 4.21 8.79
N ARG A 172 -5.35 3.24 7.89
CA ARG A 172 -6.45 2.46 7.31
C ARG A 172 -6.56 1.01 7.81
N VAL A 173 -5.52 0.43 8.40
CA VAL A 173 -5.49 -1.00 8.77
C VAL A 173 -6.16 -1.30 10.12
N LEU A 174 -6.36 -0.31 11.00
CA LEU A 174 -7.04 -0.52 12.29
C LEU A 174 -8.58 -0.59 12.22
N GLN A 175 -9.20 -0.66 11.03
CA GLN A 175 -10.66 -0.84 10.89
C GLN A 175 -11.10 -2.25 10.47
N GLU A 176 -10.20 -3.24 10.36
CA GLU A 176 -10.57 -4.60 9.93
C GLU A 176 -10.73 -5.63 11.07
N THR A 177 -10.73 -5.22 12.33
CA THR A 177 -11.16 -6.10 13.44
C THR A 177 -12.65 -5.92 13.72
N VAL A 178 -13.49 -6.51 12.87
CA VAL A 178 -14.87 -6.83 13.29
C VAL A 178 -14.78 -7.99 14.29
N PRO A 179 -15.29 -7.87 15.53
CA PRO A 179 -15.35 -9.00 16.45
C PRO A 179 -16.14 -10.16 15.83
N PRO A 180 -15.77 -11.43 16.08
CA PRO A 180 -16.54 -12.55 15.59
C PRO A 180 -17.95 -12.50 16.19
N GLY A 181 -18.97 -12.27 15.34
CA GLY A 181 -20.38 -12.23 15.75
C GLY A 181 -21.25 -11.19 15.05
N TRP A 182 -20.68 -10.24 14.30
CA TRP A 182 -21.46 -9.23 13.56
C TRP A 182 -21.43 -9.52 12.05
N THR A 183 -22.48 -10.15 11.53
CA THR A 183 -22.73 -10.23 10.08
C THR A 183 -23.38 -8.94 9.60
N ARG A 184 -22.95 -8.43 8.44
CA ARG A 184 -23.65 -7.35 7.74
C ARG A 184 -25.01 -7.88 7.29
N SER A 185 -26.09 -7.44 7.91
CA SER A 185 -27.42 -7.57 7.32
C SER A 185 -27.47 -6.69 6.07
N SER A 186 -27.68 -7.31 4.91
CA SER A 186 -28.05 -6.60 3.69
C SER A 186 -29.33 -5.78 3.95
N PRO A 187 -29.51 -4.60 3.33
CA PRO A 187 -30.75 -3.85 3.48
C PRO A 187 -31.92 -4.69 2.95
N PRO A 188 -33.10 -4.66 3.58
CA PRO A 188 -34.27 -5.34 3.05
C PRO A 188 -34.63 -4.72 1.70
N GLY A 189 -34.78 -5.57 0.69
CA GLY A 189 -35.22 -5.16 -0.65
C GLY A 189 -36.57 -4.47 -0.58
N ARG A 190 -36.72 -3.37 -1.32
CA ARG A 190 -38.02 -2.75 -1.57
C ARG A 190 -38.86 -3.75 -2.37
N GLY A 191 -39.74 -4.46 -1.68
CA GLY A 191 -40.92 -5.03 -2.30
C GLY A 191 -41.95 -3.92 -2.42
N ASP A 192 -42.32 -3.58 -3.65
CA ASP A 192 -43.62 -3.00 -3.93
C ASP A 192 -44.42 -4.02 -4.74
N ALA A 193 -45.51 -4.48 -4.13
CA ALA A 193 -46.51 -5.30 -4.75
C ALA A 193 -47.55 -4.40 -5.45
N ALA A 194 -47.76 -4.70 -6.73
CA ALA A 194 -49.03 -4.70 -7.46
C ALA A 194 -49.93 -3.43 -7.52
N ARG A 195 -50.36 -3.14 -8.77
CA ARG A 195 -51.72 -2.78 -9.26
C ARG A 195 -51.69 -1.57 -10.21
N PHE A 196 -51.65 -1.82 -11.52
CA PHE A 196 -52.76 -1.73 -12.49
C PHE A 196 -52.26 -2.21 -13.86
#